data_AF-A0A967GTZ9-F1
#
_entry.id   AF-A0A967GTZ9-F1
#
_cell.length_a   1.000
_cell.length_b   1.000
_cell.length_c   1.000
_cell.angle_alpha   90.00
_cell.angle_beta   90.00
_cell.angle_gamma   90.00
#
_symmetry.space_group_name_H-M   'P 1'
#
loop_
_entity.id
_entity.type
_entity.pdbx_description
1 polymer ?
#
loop_
_entity_poly.entity_id
_entity_poly.type
_entity_poly.pdbx_seq_one_letter_code
_entity_poly.pdbx_strand_id
1 'polypeptide(L)'
;APTATELDLPDERPVVLDSFDFHRRVCNHAALVAAGINGNTTDPPGGQIVRDEHGTPTGELLDNARALLDGVMPPWTPEEDETAINKAT
;
A
#
# COMPACT_ATOMS: atom_id res chain seq x y z
N ALA A 1 -1.66 -13.39 -1.98
CA ALA A 1 -2.45 -12.17 -1.75
C ALA A 1 -3.17 -11.83 -3.06
N PRO A 2 -4.22 -10.98 -3.09
CA PRO A 2 -4.71 -10.47 -4.37
C PRO A 2 -3.58 -9.74 -5.12
N THR A 3 -3.69 -9.66 -6.44
CA THR A 3 -2.76 -8.95 -7.32
C THR A 3 -3.20 -7.51 -7.55
N ALA A 4 -2.30 -6.63 -8.01
CA ALA A 4 -2.68 -5.27 -8.41
C ALA A 4 -3.83 -5.27 -9.43
N THR A 5 -3.78 -6.17 -10.42
CA THR A 5 -4.81 -6.32 -11.45
C THR A 5 -6.18 -6.67 -10.88
N GLU A 6 -6.25 -7.51 -9.85
CA GLU A 6 -7.52 -7.86 -9.20
C GLU A 6 -8.11 -6.70 -8.39
N LEU A 7 -7.31 -5.69 -8.07
CA LEU A 7 -7.72 -4.48 -7.33
C LEU A 7 -7.91 -3.24 -8.22
N ASP A 8 -7.70 -3.36 -9.53
CA ASP A 8 -7.91 -2.24 -10.46
C ASP A 8 -9.40 -1.91 -10.60
N LEU A 9 -9.68 -0.61 -10.61
CA LEU A 9 -11.03 -0.06 -10.73
C LEU A 9 -11.16 0.77 -12.00
N PRO A 10 -12.36 0.85 -12.62
CA PRO A 10 -12.57 1.62 -13.85
C PRO A 10 -12.29 3.13 -13.73
N ASP A 11 -12.33 3.68 -12.50
CA ASP A 11 -12.09 5.09 -12.22
C ASP A 11 -10.65 5.40 -11.79
N GLU A 12 -9.74 4.41 -11.93
CA GLU A 12 -8.31 4.54 -11.61
C GLU A 12 -8.05 5.06 -10.19
N ARG A 13 -8.95 4.79 -9.25
CA ARG A 13 -8.78 5.23 -7.87
C ARG A 13 -7.71 4.37 -7.16
N PRO A 14 -6.76 4.97 -6.43
CA PRO A 14 -5.82 4.21 -5.61
C PRO A 14 -6.54 3.32 -4.59
N VAL A 15 -6.15 2.04 -4.56
CA VAL A 15 -6.62 1.06 -3.58
C VAL A 15 -5.43 0.51 -2.84
N VAL A 16 -5.50 0.48 -1.50
CA VAL A 16 -4.49 -0.11 -0.61
C VAL A 16 -5.22 -0.96 0.42
N LEU A 17 -4.78 -2.21 0.59
CA LEU A 17 -5.30 -3.16 1.56
C LEU A 17 -4.18 -3.62 2.48
N ASP A 18 -4.41 -3.52 3.79
CA ASP A 18 -3.51 -4.09 4.79
C ASP A 18 -3.78 -5.59 4.97
N SER A 19 -2.71 -6.37 5.13
CA SER A 19 -2.82 -7.74 5.63
C SER A 19 -3.24 -7.75 7.09
N PHE A 20 -3.86 -8.86 7.52
CA PHE A 20 -4.29 -9.05 8.91
C PHE A 20 -3.14 -8.94 9.93
N ASP A 21 -1.94 -9.37 9.56
CA ASP A 21 -0.74 -9.32 10.41
C ASP A 21 0.00 -7.97 10.31
N PHE A 22 -0.48 -7.03 9.49
CA PHE A 22 0.14 -5.72 9.23
C PHE A 22 1.59 -5.78 8.73
N HIS A 23 2.05 -6.93 8.24
CA HIS A 23 3.37 -7.10 7.63
C HIS A 23 3.35 -6.95 6.11
N ARG A 24 2.17 -6.83 5.48
CA ARG A 24 2.06 -6.67 4.02
C ARG A 24 0.98 -5.68 3.64
N ARG A 25 1.20 -4.92 2.57
CA ARG A 25 0.15 -4.17 1.87
C ARG A 25 0.02 -4.71 0.46
N VAL A 26 -1.20 -4.79 -0.03
CA VAL A 26 -1.47 -4.98 -1.46
C VAL A 26 -2.13 -3.73 -1.99
N CYS A 27 -1.69 -3.26 -3.14
CA CYS A 27 -2.23 -2.08 -3.79
C CYS A 27 -2.42 -2.30 -5.30
N ASN A 28 -3.29 -1.49 -5.90
CA ASN A 28 -3.55 -1.52 -7.34
C ASN A 28 -2.55 -0.66 -8.13
N HIS A 29 -2.66 -0.67 -9.46
CA HIS A 29 -1.72 0.08 -10.31
C HIS A 29 -1.80 1.59 -10.08
N ALA A 30 -3.01 2.12 -9.85
CA ALA A 30 -3.20 3.54 -9.54
C ALA A 30 -2.44 3.97 -8.27
N ALA A 31 -2.43 3.15 -7.23
CA ALA A 31 -1.68 3.40 -6.00
C ALA A 31 -0.17 3.34 -6.21
N LEU A 32 0.33 2.37 -7.00
CA LEU A 32 1.76 2.30 -7.36
C LEU A 32 2.21 3.57 -8.09
N VAL A 33 1.42 4.03 -9.06
CA VAL A 33 1.68 5.26 -9.82
C VAL A 33 1.66 6.48 -8.89
N ALA A 34 0.65 6.61 -8.03
CA ALA A 34 0.53 7.71 -7.08
C ALA A 34 1.72 7.75 -6.08
N ALA A 35 2.24 6.59 -5.68
CA ALA A 35 3.40 6.47 -4.81
C ALA A 35 4.75 6.62 -5.55
N GLY A 36 4.74 6.71 -6.88
CA GLY A 36 5.97 6.75 -7.69
C GLY A 36 6.76 5.44 -7.70
N ILE A 37 6.10 4.32 -7.40
CA ILE A 37 6.73 2.99 -7.35
C ILE A 37 6.76 2.39 -8.75
N ASN A 38 7.95 1.98 -9.20
CA ASN A 38 8.18 1.34 -10.49
C ASN A 38 9.30 0.30 -10.37
N GLY A 39 9.66 -0.36 -11.48
CA GLY A 39 10.68 -1.41 -11.49
C GLY A 39 12.07 -0.96 -11.01
N ASN A 40 12.38 0.34 -11.07
CA ASN A 40 13.65 0.90 -10.60
C ASN A 40 13.61 1.40 -9.16
N THR A 41 12.44 1.42 -8.51
CA THR A 41 12.33 1.81 -7.10
C THR A 41 13.13 0.82 -6.27
N THR A 42 14.05 1.28 -5.43
CA THR A 42 14.86 0.39 -4.59
C THR A 42 14.07 -0.07 -3.38
N ASP A 43 14.29 -1.31 -2.94
CA ASP A 43 13.70 -1.81 -1.71
C ASP A 43 14.26 -1.04 -0.49
N PRO A 44 13.42 -0.55 0.43
CA PRO A 44 13.90 0.11 1.64
C PRO A 44 14.54 -0.90 2.60
N PRO A 45 15.45 -0.46 3.50
CA PRO A 45 16.01 -1.34 4.51
C PRO A 45 14.91 -2.03 5.34
N GLY A 46 14.96 -3.36 5.43
CA GLY A 46 13.97 -4.15 6.17
C GLY A 46 12.59 -4.22 5.51
N GLY A 47 12.49 -3.99 4.20
CA GLY A 47 11.26 -4.17 3.44
C GLY A 47 11.55 -4.65 2.03
N GLN A 48 10.51 -5.08 1.32
CA GLN A 48 10.62 -5.56 -0.05
C GLN A 48 9.42 -5.13 -0.88
N ILE A 49 9.67 -4.67 -2.11
CA ILE A 49 8.64 -4.51 -3.14
C ILE A 49 8.63 -5.82 -3.94
N VAL A 50 7.52 -6.56 -3.89
CA VAL A 50 7.41 -7.80 -4.65
C VAL A 50 7.32 -7.45 -6.14
N ARG A 51 8.16 -8.10 -6.95
CA ARG A 51 8.22 -7.91 -8.39
C ARG A 51 8.00 -9.25 -9.10
N ASP A 52 7.45 -9.19 -10.31
CA ASP A 52 7.33 -10.35 -11.18
C ASP A 52 8.68 -10.72 -11.83
N GLU A 53 8.66 -11.74 -12.71
CA GLU A 53 9.83 -12.23 -13.44
C GLU A 53 10.48 -11.17 -14.36
N HIS A 54 9.76 -10.09 -14.68
CA HIS A 54 10.23 -8.98 -15.50
C HIS A 54 10.70 -7.77 -14.68
N GLY A 55 10.64 -7.85 -13.35
CA GLY A 55 10.98 -6.75 -12.47
C GLY A 55 9.86 -5.71 -12.30
N THR A 56 8.63 -6.02 -12.74
CA THR A 56 7.48 -5.13 -12.57
C THR A 56 6.91 -5.29 -11.15
N PRO A 57 6.69 -4.20 -10.39
CA PRO A 57 6.04 -4.30 -9.08
C PRO A 57 4.65 -4.95 -9.19
N THR A 58 4.38 -5.96 -8.38
CA THR A 58 3.11 -6.73 -8.43
C THR A 58 1.97 -6.07 -7.67
N GLY A 59 2.27 -5.01 -6.92
CA GLY A 59 1.36 -4.37 -5.97
C GLY A 59 1.51 -4.86 -4.52
N GLU A 60 2.32 -5.88 -4.25
CA GLU A 60 2.58 -6.37 -2.88
C GLU A 60 3.85 -5.73 -2.29
N LEU A 61 3.71 -5.15 -1.09
CA LEU A 61 4.80 -4.51 -0.34
C LEU A 61 4.91 -5.15 1.05
N LEU A 62 6.13 -5.57 1.42
CA LEU A 62 6.43 -6.29 2.65
C LEU A 62 7.17 -5.40 3.65
N ASP A 63 6.81 -5.55 4.93
CA ASP A 63 7.43 -4.89 6.08
C ASP A 63 7.60 -3.37 5.85
N ASN A 64 8.83 -2.85 5.91
CA ASN A 64 9.09 -1.42 5.79
C ASN A 64 8.72 -0.84 4.42
N ALA A 65 8.59 -1.66 3.37
CA ALA A 65 8.15 -1.18 2.06
C ALA A 65 6.70 -0.68 2.10
N ARG A 66 5.87 -1.16 3.04
CA ARG A 66 4.49 -0.69 3.24
C ARG A 66 4.41 0.83 3.38
N ALA A 67 5.40 1.45 4.04
CA ALA A 67 5.43 2.89 4.29
C ALA A 67 5.54 3.74 3.01
N LEU A 68 5.98 3.15 1.88
CA LEU A 68 6.00 3.85 0.58
C LEU A 68 4.61 4.27 0.11
N LEU A 69 3.55 3.63 0.63
CA LEU A 69 2.16 3.97 0.31
C LEU A 69 1.55 5.01 1.27
N ASP A 70 2.21 5.38 2.36
CA ASP A 70 1.61 6.26 3.38
C ASP A 70 1.21 7.63 2.80
N GLY A 71 1.98 8.15 1.82
CA GLY A 71 1.66 9.41 1.15
C GLY A 71 0.48 9.34 0.16
N VAL A 72 0.01 8.13 -0.19
CA VAL A 72 -1.15 7.92 -1.07
C VAL A 72 -2.43 7.74 -0.26
N MET A 73 -2.32 7.27 0.98
CA MET A 73 -3.47 7.07 1.85
C MET A 73 -3.99 8.40 2.41
N PRO A 74 -5.31 8.56 2.58
CA PRO A 74 -5.84 9.74 3.23
C PRO A 74 -5.32 9.83 4.68
N PRO A 75 -5.02 11.05 5.17
CA PRO A 75 -4.60 11.22 6.55
C PRO A 75 -5.78 10.95 7.49
N TRP A 76 -5.48 10.45 8.69
CA TRP A 76 -6.44 10.42 9.79
C TRP A 76 -6.84 11.84 10.17
N THR A 77 -8.13 12.05 10.43
CA THR A 77 -8.64 13.31 10.96
C THR A 77 -8.61 13.31 12.49
N PRO A 78 -8.49 14.49 13.14
CA PRO A 78 -8.55 14.57 14.60
C PRO A 78 -9.84 13.97 15.21
N GLU A 79 -10.95 14.05 14.48
CA GLU A 79 -12.24 13.48 14.90
C GLU A 79 -12.25 11.94 14.86
N GLU A 80 -11.63 11.34 13.85
CA GLU A 80 -11.45 9.89 13.77
C GLU A 80 -10.54 9.38 14.90
N ASP A 81 -9.44 10.09 15.18
CA ASP A 81 -8.54 9.78 16.29
C ASP A 81 -9.26 9.85 17.64
N GLU A 82 -10.00 10.94 17.91
CA GLU A 82 -10.78 11.09 19.15
C GLU A 82 -11.82 9.98 19.30
N THR A 83 -12.53 9.66 18.21
CA THR A 83 -13.51 8.57 18.19
C THR A 83 -12.86 7.22 18.49
N ALA A 84 -11.68 6.95 17.93
CA ALA A 84 -10.95 5.71 18.16
C ALA A 84 -10.47 5.59 19.62
N ILE A 85 -9.92 6.68 20.18
CA ILE A 85 -9.47 6.74 21.58
C ILE A 85 -10.65 6.49 22.53
N ASN A 86 -11.77 7.21 22.35
CA ASN A 86 -12.94 7.08 23.22
C ASN A 86 -13.60 5.69 23.17
N LYS A 87 -13.44 4.94 22.09
CA LYS A 87 -13.93 3.55 21.99
C LYS A 87 -13.02 2.53 22.67
N ALA A 88 -11.74 2.85 22.86
CA ALA A 88 -10.74 1.92 23.40
C ALA A 88 -10.70 1.92 24.94
N THR A 89 -11.28 2.93 25.59
CA THR A 89 -11.34 3.13 27.06
C THR A 89 -12.75 2.95 27.59
#